data_AF-A0A3Q1EVE6-F1
#
_entry.id   AF-A0A3Q1EVE6-F1
#
_cell.length_a   1.000
_cell.length_b   1.000
_cell.length_c   1.000
_cell.angle_alpha   90.00
_cell.angle_beta   90.00
_cell.angle_gamma   90.00
#
_symmetry.space_group_name_H-M   'P 1'
#
loop_
_entity.id
_entity.type
_entity.pdbx_description
1 polymer ?
#
loop_
_entity_poly.entity_id
_entity_poly.type
_entity_poly.pdbx_seq_one_letter_code
_entity_poly.pdbx_strand_id
1 'polypeptide(L)'
;MILSLGKLNPSPDRCIILFHCLMELKDHSLVEEIQQYLSSDSLSSNKLSAAQWSALVSILLSSELDVFDLKKFCPSEEGLPQLLPLVQAFSVLRSCKLSKRSCKALASVLSSQSCNLRELDLSYNDVKDSEVQELIGGLKNPLCRLETLRLTSCNLSGQSCDILASVLASQTSSLRVLELNNNNLQDSGVKLLSVGLESPCCKLEALRLTNCLLSEGSCEPLASTLSSETSSLKELDLSSNDLQDSGVKLISAGLQSPQCILETLSTSFLIDLCRMSLVLKVVLSGCLVTEEGCSSLASALSFNPSHLRELDLSYNHPGDSGVKLLSCSTSLCSLQLGSGAGG
;
A
#
# COMPACT_ATOMS: atom_id res chain seq x y z
N MET A 1 19.80 31.36 -5.84
CA MET A 1 19.37 31.67 -4.47
C MET A 1 19.96 30.78 -3.38
N ILE A 2 20.00 29.43 -3.41
CA ILE A 2 20.66 28.65 -2.32
C ILE A 2 22.18 28.89 -2.27
N LEU A 3 22.84 28.94 -3.43
CA LEU A 3 24.25 29.32 -3.55
C LEU A 3 24.49 30.81 -3.19
N SER A 4 23.44 31.63 -3.23
CA SER A 4 23.44 33.06 -2.89
C SER A 4 23.18 33.28 -1.38
N LEU A 5 22.30 32.47 -0.79
CA LEU A 5 21.95 32.44 0.63
C LEU A 5 23.12 31.90 1.47
N GLY A 6 23.91 30.96 0.92
CA GLY A 6 25.18 30.55 1.51
C GLY A 6 26.22 31.67 1.65
N LYS A 7 26.11 32.76 0.87
CA LYS A 7 26.96 33.95 1.01
C LYS A 7 26.39 35.02 1.95
N LEU A 8 25.07 35.07 2.16
CA LEU A 8 24.43 36.03 3.05
C LEU A 8 24.25 35.54 4.49
N ASN A 9 24.36 34.23 4.73
CA ASN A 9 24.09 33.59 6.03
C ASN A 9 22.81 34.10 6.75
N PRO A 10 21.66 34.21 6.06
CA PRO A 10 20.44 34.68 6.70
C PRO A 10 19.93 33.66 7.73
N SER A 11 19.27 34.16 8.78
CA SER A 11 18.70 33.29 9.81
C SER A 11 17.64 32.35 9.20
N PRO A 12 17.47 31.13 9.76
CA PRO A 12 16.45 30.17 9.32
C PRO A 12 15.06 30.79 9.18
N ASP A 13 14.66 31.66 10.11
CA ASP A 13 13.37 32.35 10.10
C ASP A 13 13.19 33.25 8.88
N ARG A 14 14.25 33.93 8.43
CA ARG A 14 14.19 34.79 7.24
C ARG A 14 14.10 33.98 5.96
N CYS A 15 14.74 32.80 5.91
CA CYS A 15 14.60 31.87 4.79
C CYS A 15 13.18 31.32 4.68
N ILE A 16 12.56 30.98 5.82
CA ILE A 16 11.19 30.49 5.90
C ILE A 16 10.20 31.56 5.43
N ILE A 17 10.33 32.80 5.93
CA ILE A 17 9.46 33.92 5.53
C ILE A 17 9.58 34.21 4.03
N LEU A 18 10.81 34.25 3.49
CA LEU A 18 11.03 34.49 2.07
C LEU A 18 10.44 33.37 1.20
N PHE A 19 10.58 32.12 1.65
CA PHE A 19 9.99 30.97 0.97
C PHE A 19 8.46 31.03 0.97
N HIS A 20 7.83 31.37 2.10
CA HIS A 20 6.39 31.58 2.17
C HIS A 20 5.91 32.69 1.24
N CYS A 21 6.59 33.83 1.21
CA CYS A 21 6.26 34.91 0.28
C CYS A 21 6.33 34.45 -1.19
N LEU A 22 7.33 33.64 -1.56
CA LEU A 22 7.47 33.12 -2.92
C LEU A 22 6.38 32.11 -3.28
N MET A 23 6.02 31.24 -2.33
CA MET A 23 4.92 30.28 -2.52
C MET A 23 3.55 30.98 -2.64
N GLU A 24 3.27 32.01 -1.84
CA GLU A 24 2.05 32.83 -1.97
C GLU A 24 1.97 33.53 -3.32
N LEU A 25 3.12 33.95 -3.87
CA LEU A 25 3.22 34.55 -5.19
C LEU A 25 3.15 33.52 -6.34
N LYS A 26 2.97 32.22 -6.04
CA LYS A 26 3.03 31.09 -6.98
C LYS A 26 4.35 31.02 -7.76
N ASP A 27 5.43 31.54 -7.17
CA ASP A 27 6.76 31.49 -7.73
C ASP A 27 7.46 30.20 -7.28
N HIS A 28 7.37 29.17 -8.13
CA HIS A 28 8.00 27.87 -7.88
C HIS A 28 9.49 27.84 -8.21
N SER A 29 10.08 28.95 -8.70
CA SER A 29 11.49 28.99 -9.10
C SER A 29 12.44 28.62 -7.97
N LEU A 30 12.11 28.96 -6.73
CA LEU A 30 12.91 28.57 -5.57
C LEU A 30 12.83 27.07 -5.34
N VAL A 31 11.65 26.47 -5.35
CA VAL A 31 11.48 25.01 -5.19
C VAL A 31 12.25 24.26 -6.27
N GLU A 32 12.19 24.72 -7.52
CA GLU A 32 12.95 24.16 -8.65
C GLU A 32 14.47 24.30 -8.44
N GLU A 33 14.94 25.42 -7.89
CA GLU A 33 16.36 25.60 -7.57
C GLU A 33 16.81 24.71 -6.40
N ILE A 34 15.98 24.56 -5.37
CA ILE A 34 16.23 23.62 -4.26
C ILE A 34 16.30 22.19 -4.80
N GLN A 35 15.36 21.80 -5.66
CA GLN A 35 15.33 20.50 -6.31
C GLN A 35 16.56 20.27 -7.20
N GLN A 36 16.93 21.22 -8.06
CA GLN A 36 18.13 21.10 -8.89
C GLN A 36 19.41 20.99 -8.05
N TYR A 37 19.52 21.78 -6.98
CA TYR A 37 20.65 21.75 -6.07
C TYR A 37 20.79 20.37 -5.41
N LEU A 38 19.68 19.84 -4.90
CA LEU A 38 19.61 18.55 -4.22
C LEU A 38 19.66 17.33 -5.15
N SER A 39 19.25 17.47 -6.41
CA SER A 39 19.30 16.42 -7.43
C SER A 39 20.68 16.31 -8.10
N SER A 40 21.54 17.31 -7.95
CA SER A 40 22.88 17.26 -8.51
C SER A 40 23.76 16.27 -7.72
N ASP A 41 24.53 15.42 -8.42
CA ASP A 41 25.56 14.52 -7.86
C ASP A 41 26.66 15.27 -7.04
N SER A 42 26.52 16.58 -6.83
CA SER A 42 27.41 17.42 -6.04
C SER A 42 27.23 17.28 -4.53
N LEU A 43 26.19 16.57 -4.08
CA LEU A 43 25.99 16.13 -2.69
C LEU A 43 26.88 14.91 -2.39
N SER A 44 28.19 15.14 -2.29
CA SER A 44 28.90 14.48 -1.20
C SER A 44 28.34 15.07 0.09
N SER A 45 27.85 14.22 0.99
CA SER A 45 27.12 14.49 2.25
C SER A 45 27.74 15.49 3.24
N ASN A 46 28.85 16.15 2.90
CA ASN A 46 29.65 16.98 3.79
C ASN A 46 29.47 18.49 3.61
N LYS A 47 28.47 18.98 2.85
CA LYS A 47 28.33 20.42 2.56
C LYS A 47 27.25 21.17 3.34
N LEU A 48 26.19 20.52 3.80
CA LEU A 48 25.11 21.18 4.55
C LEU A 48 25.29 20.98 6.05
N SER A 49 25.33 22.09 6.79
CA SER A 49 25.31 22.10 8.26
C SER A 49 23.93 21.67 8.81
N ALA A 50 23.89 21.25 10.08
CA ALA A 50 22.64 20.88 10.76
C ALA A 50 21.57 22.01 10.74
N ALA A 51 22.01 23.27 10.79
CA ALA A 51 21.13 24.43 10.69
C ALA A 51 20.52 24.58 9.28
N GLN A 52 21.30 24.30 8.23
CA GLN A 52 20.80 24.32 6.85
C GLN A 52 19.83 23.17 6.58
N TRP A 53 20.10 21.98 7.11
CA TRP A 53 19.14 20.88 7.09
C TRP A 53 17.84 21.24 7.80
N SER A 54 17.92 21.86 8.98
CA SER A 54 16.74 22.27 9.74
C SER A 54 15.91 23.35 9.02
N ALA A 55 16.58 24.30 8.36
CA ALA A 55 15.93 25.33 7.55
C ALA A 55 15.26 24.73 6.30
N LEU A 56 15.93 23.81 5.61
CA LEU A 56 15.40 23.10 4.45
C LEU A 56 14.17 22.26 4.84
N VAL A 57 14.26 21.52 5.94
CA VAL A 57 13.13 20.78 6.52
C VAL A 57 11.97 21.71 6.84
N SER A 58 12.22 22.85 7.47
CA SER A 58 11.14 23.79 7.83
C SER A 58 10.46 24.38 6.60
N ILE A 59 11.24 24.71 5.56
CA ILE A 59 10.74 25.18 4.25
C ILE A 59 9.86 24.12 3.57
N LEU A 60 10.31 22.86 3.56
CA LEU A 60 9.59 21.78 2.90
C LEU A 60 8.35 21.33 3.68
N LEU A 61 8.37 21.37 5.01
CA LEU A 61 7.20 21.14 5.86
C LEU A 61 6.15 22.24 5.70
N SER A 62 6.57 23.46 5.35
CA SER A 62 5.69 24.61 5.22
C SER A 62 5.19 24.84 3.79
N SER A 63 5.75 24.12 2.81
CA SER A 63 5.20 24.03 1.46
C SER A 63 3.98 23.11 1.44
N GLU A 64 2.87 23.56 0.87
CA GLU A 64 1.69 22.73 0.53
C GLU A 64 2.00 21.76 -0.63
N LEU A 65 3.11 21.01 -0.54
CA LEU A 65 3.43 19.97 -1.50
C LEU A 65 2.65 18.71 -1.12
N ASP A 66 1.61 18.40 -1.90
CA ASP A 66 0.76 17.22 -1.68
C ASP A 66 1.54 15.89 -1.77
N VAL A 67 2.68 15.86 -2.49
CA VAL A 67 3.54 14.68 -2.64
C VAL A 67 5.02 15.08 -2.61
N PHE A 68 5.74 14.68 -1.56
CA PHE A 68 7.18 14.87 -1.45
C PHE A 68 7.93 13.65 -1.98
N ASP A 69 8.29 13.69 -3.27
CA ASP A 69 9.13 12.68 -3.90
C ASP A 69 10.59 12.85 -3.45
N LEU A 70 10.99 12.11 -2.42
CA LEU A 70 12.34 12.15 -1.84
C LEU A 70 13.44 11.90 -2.88
N LYS A 71 13.16 11.21 -3.99
CA LYS A 71 14.09 11.01 -5.11
C LYS A 71 14.52 12.33 -5.75
N LYS A 72 13.64 13.33 -5.80
CA LYS A 72 13.93 14.67 -6.33
C LYS A 72 14.78 15.53 -5.37
N PHE A 73 14.86 15.14 -4.10
CA PHE A 73 15.50 15.92 -3.04
C PHE A 73 16.70 15.22 -2.39
N CYS A 74 16.86 13.90 -2.56
CA CYS A 74 18.02 13.19 -2.04
C CYS A 74 18.23 11.89 -2.84
N PRO A 75 19.14 11.89 -3.83
CA PRO A 75 19.46 10.68 -4.58
C PRO A 75 20.32 9.67 -3.77
N SER A 76 20.79 10.03 -2.57
CA SER A 76 21.67 9.21 -1.71
C SER A 76 21.14 9.00 -0.28
N GLU A 77 21.59 7.91 0.35
CA GLU A 77 21.13 7.44 1.68
C GLU A 77 21.55 8.35 2.86
N GLU A 78 22.52 9.24 2.65
CA GLU A 78 23.22 9.95 3.72
C GLU A 78 22.43 11.14 4.28
N GLY A 79 21.41 11.62 3.56
CA GLY A 79 20.51 12.71 3.96
C GLY A 79 19.21 12.24 4.64
N LEU A 80 18.88 10.95 4.60
CA LEU A 80 17.65 10.40 5.16
C LEU A 80 17.50 10.61 6.69
N PRO A 81 18.55 10.43 7.51
CA PRO A 81 18.50 10.76 8.93
C PRO A 81 18.23 12.23 9.24
N GLN A 82 18.58 13.14 8.34
CA GLN A 82 18.42 14.59 8.47
C GLN A 82 17.05 15.03 7.93
N LEU A 83 16.49 14.25 7.00
CA LEU A 83 15.14 14.39 6.46
C LEU A 83 14.10 13.65 7.31
N LEU A 84 14.49 12.98 8.40
CA LEU A 84 13.58 12.27 9.31
C LEU A 84 12.36 13.11 9.77
N PRO A 85 12.50 14.41 10.09
CA PRO A 85 11.35 15.25 10.43
C PRO A 85 10.39 15.48 9.26
N LEU A 86 10.85 15.37 8.01
CA LEU A 86 9.99 15.45 6.81
C LEU A 86 9.23 14.14 6.59
N VAL A 87 9.83 12.99 6.92
CA VAL A 87 9.13 11.70 6.87
C VAL A 87 7.96 11.66 7.87
N GLN A 88 7.98 12.49 8.92
CA GLN A 88 6.83 12.63 9.82
C GLN A 88 5.63 13.35 9.17
N ALA A 89 5.86 14.07 8.07
CA ALA A 89 4.84 14.80 7.32
C ALA A 89 4.48 14.16 5.98
N PHE A 90 5.37 13.35 5.38
CA PHE A 90 5.16 12.76 4.06
C PHE A 90 5.02 11.23 4.11
N SER A 91 4.00 10.73 3.43
CA SER A 91 3.61 9.32 3.36
C SER A 91 4.15 8.55 2.16
N VAL A 92 4.81 9.21 1.20
CA VAL A 92 5.17 8.61 -0.09
C VAL A 92 6.68 8.66 -0.33
N LEU A 93 7.32 7.49 -0.34
CA LEU A 93 8.75 7.27 -0.58
C LEU A 93 9.00 6.38 -1.80
N ARG A 94 8.22 6.58 -2.86
CA ARG A 94 8.30 5.76 -4.08
C ARG A 94 9.61 6.01 -4.83
N SER A 95 10.23 4.94 -5.34
CA SER A 95 11.44 5.02 -6.20
C SER A 95 12.63 5.81 -5.64
N CYS A 96 12.76 5.85 -4.31
CA CYS A 96 13.80 6.53 -3.56
C CYS A 96 15.08 5.70 -3.34
N LYS A 97 15.24 4.53 -3.99
CA LYS A 97 16.38 3.60 -3.81
C LYS A 97 16.64 3.27 -2.32
N LEU A 98 15.57 2.91 -1.61
CA LEU A 98 15.63 2.62 -0.18
C LEU A 98 16.60 1.47 0.11
N SER A 99 17.48 1.69 1.08
CA SER A 99 18.42 0.69 1.58
C SER A 99 18.00 0.12 2.92
N LYS A 100 18.73 -0.90 3.38
CA LYS A 100 18.61 -1.41 4.75
C LYS A 100 18.77 -0.33 5.83
N ARG A 101 19.72 0.61 5.66
CA ARG A 101 19.89 1.73 6.61
C ARG A 101 18.69 2.66 6.60
N SER A 102 18.14 2.91 5.41
CA SER A 102 16.95 3.74 5.21
C SER A 102 15.74 3.13 5.94
N CYS A 103 15.50 1.83 5.76
CA CYS A 103 14.40 1.13 6.42
C CYS A 103 14.57 1.10 7.95
N LYS A 104 15.79 0.93 8.45
CA LYS A 104 16.07 1.06 9.89
C LYS A 104 15.79 2.46 10.43
N ALA A 105 16.10 3.50 9.67
CA ALA A 105 15.78 4.88 10.03
C ALA A 105 14.25 5.10 10.06
N LEU A 106 13.52 4.60 9.05
CA LEU A 106 12.06 4.61 9.02
C LEU A 106 11.43 3.87 10.21
N ALA A 107 11.98 2.72 10.59
CA ALA A 107 11.54 1.99 11.78
C ALA A 107 11.68 2.84 13.06
N SER A 108 12.75 3.63 13.14
CA SER A 108 12.99 4.56 14.26
C SER A 108 11.98 5.72 14.24
N VAL A 109 11.59 6.22 13.06
CA VAL A 109 10.50 7.21 12.91
C VAL A 109 9.18 6.66 13.40
N LEU A 110 8.79 5.48 12.92
CA LEU A 110 7.54 4.81 13.29
C LEU A 110 7.46 4.52 14.79
N SER A 111 8.61 4.38 15.45
CA SER A 111 8.72 4.19 16.90
C SER A 111 8.70 5.50 17.71
N SER A 112 8.74 6.66 17.07
CA SER A 112 8.82 7.96 17.75
C SER A 112 7.47 8.43 18.27
N GLN A 113 7.46 9.05 19.46
CA GLN A 113 6.25 9.64 20.06
C GLN A 113 5.62 10.76 19.22
N SER A 114 6.42 11.46 18.41
CA SER A 114 5.96 12.52 17.53
C SER A 114 5.48 12.03 16.16
N CYS A 115 5.59 10.73 15.87
CA CYS A 115 5.13 10.18 14.60
C CYS A 115 3.60 10.11 14.53
N ASN A 116 3.04 10.77 13.52
CA ASN A 116 1.60 10.75 13.24
C ASN A 116 1.28 10.09 11.89
N LEU A 117 2.26 9.39 11.30
CA LEU A 117 2.13 8.84 9.97
C LEU A 117 1.06 7.75 9.93
N ARG A 118 0.06 7.95 9.05
CA ARG A 118 -1.04 6.99 8.81
C ARG A 118 -0.82 6.15 7.57
N GLU A 119 -0.08 6.66 6.59
CA GLU A 119 0.20 5.95 5.35
C GLU A 119 1.70 6.00 5.05
N LEU A 120 2.24 4.88 4.58
CA LEU A 120 3.63 4.77 4.16
C LEU A 120 3.67 3.95 2.87
N ASP A 121 4.11 4.59 1.82
CA ASP A 121 4.22 4.02 0.50
C ASP A 121 5.68 3.92 0.08
N LEU A 122 6.19 2.69 0.08
CA LEU A 122 7.56 2.34 -0.30
C LEU A 122 7.60 1.69 -1.70
N SER A 123 6.54 1.82 -2.50
CA SER A 123 6.40 1.12 -3.78
C SER A 123 7.48 1.53 -4.79
N TYR A 124 7.74 0.66 -5.78
CA TYR A 124 8.71 0.88 -6.85
C TYR A 124 10.14 1.15 -6.34
N ASN A 125 10.53 0.48 -5.27
CA ASN A 125 11.90 0.45 -4.73
C ASN A 125 12.46 -0.97 -4.76
N ASP A 126 13.78 -1.15 -4.77
CA ASP A 126 14.42 -2.48 -4.59
C ASP A 126 14.46 -2.90 -3.11
N VAL A 127 13.34 -2.71 -2.38
CA VAL A 127 13.19 -3.19 -1.00
C VAL A 127 13.12 -4.71 -1.06
N LYS A 128 13.99 -5.38 -0.30
CA LYS A 128 14.07 -6.85 -0.18
C LYS A 128 13.58 -7.27 1.20
N ASP A 129 13.50 -8.59 1.41
CA ASP A 129 13.05 -9.15 2.68
C ASP A 129 13.86 -8.65 3.89
N SER A 130 15.17 -8.42 3.69
CA SER A 130 16.06 -7.93 4.74
C SER A 130 15.79 -6.48 5.17
N GLU A 131 15.26 -5.67 4.26
CA GLU A 131 14.87 -4.29 4.49
C GLU A 131 13.50 -4.23 5.20
N VAL A 132 12.54 -5.07 4.79
CA VAL A 132 11.26 -5.24 5.50
C VAL A 132 11.49 -5.71 6.94
N GLN A 133 12.47 -6.59 7.15
CA GLN A 133 12.88 -7.03 8.48
C GLN A 133 13.32 -5.87 9.39
N GLU A 134 13.93 -4.82 8.84
CA GLU A 134 14.32 -3.65 9.65
C GLU A 134 13.11 -2.80 10.07
N LEU A 135 12.01 -2.82 9.30
CA LEU A 135 10.79 -2.08 9.62
C LEU A 135 9.99 -2.68 10.79
N ILE A 136 10.20 -3.95 11.11
CA ILE A 136 9.37 -4.72 12.05
C ILE A 136 9.30 -4.07 13.45
N GLY A 137 10.42 -3.53 13.94
CA GLY A 137 10.47 -2.88 15.26
C GLY A 137 9.63 -1.62 15.33
N GLY A 138 9.57 -0.88 14.23
CA GLY A 138 8.70 0.30 14.09
C GLY A 138 7.24 -0.07 13.93
N LEU A 139 6.93 -1.03 13.06
CA LEU A 139 5.55 -1.45 12.78
C LEU A 139 4.85 -2.10 13.99
N LYS A 140 5.61 -2.78 14.86
CA LYS A 140 5.09 -3.36 16.11
C LYS A 140 5.16 -2.42 17.31
N ASN A 141 5.65 -1.20 17.14
CA ASN A 141 5.76 -0.27 18.26
C ASN A 141 4.35 0.20 18.69
N PRO A 142 4.01 0.22 19.99
CA PRO A 142 2.73 0.75 20.47
C PRO A 142 2.43 2.20 20.08
N LEU A 143 3.47 2.99 19.78
CA LEU A 143 3.34 4.38 19.34
C LEU A 143 3.06 4.50 17.84
N CYS A 144 3.22 3.41 17.07
CA CYS A 144 3.03 3.42 15.63
C CYS A 144 1.55 3.52 15.27
N ARG A 145 1.20 4.57 14.53
CA ARG A 145 -0.16 4.88 14.09
C ARG A 145 -0.42 4.50 12.64
N LEU A 146 0.50 3.78 12.01
CA LEU A 146 0.46 3.46 10.59
C LEU A 146 -0.72 2.53 10.29
N GLU A 147 -1.59 2.98 9.39
CA GLU A 147 -2.80 2.31 8.94
C GLU A 147 -2.64 1.72 7.54
N THR A 148 -1.83 2.34 6.67
CA THR A 148 -1.61 1.87 5.30
C THR A 148 -0.13 1.66 5.02
N LEU A 149 0.23 0.47 4.54
CA LEU A 149 1.57 0.15 4.06
C LEU A 149 1.50 -0.36 2.63
N ARG A 150 2.19 0.32 1.71
CA ARG A 150 2.28 -0.08 0.31
C ARG A 150 3.72 -0.46 -0.04
N LEU A 151 3.87 -1.66 -0.59
CA LEU A 151 5.14 -2.26 -1.01
C LEU A 151 5.01 -2.79 -2.45
N THR A 152 4.27 -2.08 -3.30
CA THR A 152 4.01 -2.52 -4.69
C THR A 152 5.28 -2.49 -5.52
N SER A 153 5.51 -3.50 -6.36
CA SER A 153 6.68 -3.57 -7.26
C SER A 153 8.00 -3.41 -6.50
N CYS A 154 8.12 -4.12 -5.38
CA CYS A 154 9.36 -4.31 -4.64
C CYS A 154 10.01 -5.65 -5.03
N ASN A 155 11.09 -6.04 -4.36
CA ASN A 155 11.76 -7.32 -4.59
C ASN A 155 11.51 -8.26 -3.40
N LEU A 156 10.23 -8.37 -3.01
CA LEU A 156 9.80 -9.19 -1.87
C LEU A 156 9.54 -10.63 -2.28
N SER A 157 9.86 -11.55 -1.38
CA SER A 157 9.54 -12.96 -1.48
C SER A 157 8.57 -13.40 -0.38
N GLY A 158 8.23 -14.69 -0.33
CA GLY A 158 7.46 -15.27 0.78
C GLY A 158 8.07 -15.04 2.17
N GLN A 159 9.37 -14.74 2.29
CA GLN A 159 9.97 -14.37 3.57
C GLN A 159 9.39 -13.07 4.13
N SER A 160 9.16 -12.06 3.28
CA SER A 160 8.49 -10.83 3.72
C SER A 160 7.07 -11.09 4.22
N CYS A 161 6.37 -12.08 3.67
CA CYS A 161 5.06 -12.46 4.16
C CYS A 161 5.09 -12.99 5.60
N ASP A 162 6.08 -13.79 5.99
CA ASP A 162 6.26 -14.25 7.38
C ASP A 162 6.54 -13.08 8.34
N ILE A 163 7.42 -12.17 7.91
CA ILE A 163 7.75 -10.95 8.65
C ILE A 163 6.49 -10.12 8.88
N LEU A 164 5.71 -9.87 7.82
CA LEU A 164 4.47 -9.10 7.87
C LEU A 164 3.36 -9.83 8.62
N ALA A 165 3.25 -11.16 8.52
CA ALA A 165 2.33 -11.96 9.32
C ALA A 165 2.53 -11.71 10.81
N SER A 166 3.79 -11.64 11.24
CA SER A 166 4.12 -11.34 12.63
C SER A 166 3.72 -9.93 13.07
N VAL A 167 3.65 -8.97 12.14
CA VAL A 167 3.13 -7.61 12.38
C VAL A 167 1.61 -7.63 12.49
N LEU A 168 0.93 -8.32 11.59
CA LEU A 168 -0.53 -8.48 11.61
C LEU A 168 -1.02 -9.17 12.89
N ALA A 169 -0.28 -10.16 13.37
CA ALA A 169 -0.58 -10.85 14.62
C ALA A 169 -0.29 -10.04 15.89
N SER A 170 0.29 -8.84 15.78
CA SER A 170 0.68 -8.02 16.92
C SER A 170 -0.45 -7.12 17.41
N GLN A 171 -0.76 -7.15 18.72
CA GLN A 171 -1.81 -6.32 19.34
C GLN A 171 -1.60 -4.81 19.15
N THR A 172 -0.34 -4.39 19.05
CA THR A 172 0.07 -2.99 18.91
C THR A 172 -0.03 -2.48 17.48
N SER A 173 -0.19 -3.38 16.50
CA SER A 173 -0.32 -2.98 15.10
C SER A 173 -1.62 -2.21 14.87
N SER A 174 -1.51 -1.12 14.11
CA SER A 174 -2.62 -0.30 13.65
C SER A 174 -2.99 -0.55 12.18
N LEU A 175 -2.26 -1.45 11.50
CA LEU A 175 -2.32 -1.60 10.05
C LEU A 175 -3.69 -2.08 9.55
N ARG A 176 -4.38 -1.27 8.75
CA ARG A 176 -5.68 -1.51 8.12
C ARG A 176 -5.53 -2.01 6.67
N VAL A 177 -4.54 -1.49 5.94
CA VAL A 177 -4.36 -1.75 4.51
C VAL A 177 -2.94 -2.18 4.22
N LEU A 178 -2.80 -3.28 3.48
CA LEU A 178 -1.52 -3.83 3.05
C LEU A 178 -1.57 -4.12 1.54
N GLU A 179 -0.66 -3.49 0.80
CA GLU A 179 -0.50 -3.74 -0.64
C GLU A 179 0.86 -4.33 -0.96
N LEU A 180 0.87 -5.53 -1.53
CA LEU A 180 2.08 -6.27 -1.91
C LEU A 180 2.13 -6.58 -3.41
N ASN A 181 1.33 -5.88 -4.21
CA ASN A 181 1.19 -6.11 -5.65
C ASN A 181 2.55 -6.20 -6.37
N ASN A 182 2.62 -7.00 -7.44
CA ASN A 182 3.82 -7.14 -8.29
C ASN A 182 5.09 -7.57 -7.53
N ASN A 183 4.97 -8.48 -6.56
CA ASN A 183 6.10 -9.11 -5.86
C ASN A 183 6.10 -10.63 -6.07
N ASN A 184 7.24 -11.29 -5.89
CA ASN A 184 7.38 -12.73 -6.09
C ASN A 184 7.03 -13.53 -4.82
N LEU A 185 5.79 -13.40 -4.34
CA LEU A 185 5.38 -13.97 -3.05
C LEU A 185 5.10 -15.47 -3.13
N GLN A 186 4.50 -15.91 -4.24
CA GLN A 186 4.06 -17.30 -4.47
C GLN A 186 3.06 -17.80 -3.41
N ASP A 187 2.55 -19.02 -3.59
CA ASP A 187 1.58 -19.63 -2.66
C ASP A 187 2.16 -19.80 -1.25
N SER A 188 3.46 -20.09 -1.16
CA SER A 188 4.15 -20.23 0.13
C SER A 188 4.12 -18.92 0.95
N GLY A 189 4.25 -17.77 0.30
CA GLY A 189 4.12 -16.47 0.95
C GLY A 189 2.71 -16.24 1.49
N VAL A 190 1.68 -16.57 0.71
CA VAL A 190 0.28 -16.42 1.16
C VAL A 190 -0.01 -17.32 2.35
N LYS A 191 0.49 -18.56 2.34
CA LYS A 191 0.37 -19.49 3.47
C LYS A 191 1.03 -18.97 4.75
N LEU A 192 2.15 -18.25 4.63
CA LEU A 192 2.79 -17.61 5.79
C LEU A 192 1.99 -16.39 6.25
N LEU A 193 1.49 -15.58 5.32
CA LEU A 193 0.69 -14.40 5.62
C LEU A 193 -0.63 -14.74 6.32
N SER A 194 -1.28 -15.84 5.94
CA SER A 194 -2.56 -16.27 6.50
C SER A 194 -2.49 -16.54 8.00
N VAL A 195 -1.36 -17.03 8.52
CA VAL A 195 -1.13 -17.19 9.97
C VAL A 195 -1.30 -15.87 10.71
N GLY A 196 -0.83 -14.76 10.11
CA GLY A 196 -1.02 -13.42 10.66
C GLY A 196 -2.45 -12.92 10.52
N LEU A 197 -3.11 -13.21 9.39
CA LEU A 197 -4.48 -12.78 9.11
C LEU A 197 -5.52 -13.46 10.01
N GLU A 198 -5.31 -14.73 10.35
CA GLU A 198 -6.19 -15.52 11.23
C GLU A 198 -6.02 -15.16 12.72
N SER A 199 -5.00 -14.36 13.07
CA SER A 199 -4.79 -13.94 14.46
C SER A 199 -5.99 -13.12 14.97
N PRO A 200 -6.45 -13.33 16.22
CA PRO A 200 -7.49 -12.50 16.84
C PRO A 200 -7.07 -11.04 17.06
N CYS A 201 -5.77 -10.77 16.93
CA CYS A 201 -5.22 -9.42 17.01
C CYS A 201 -5.11 -8.76 15.63
N CYS A 202 -5.34 -9.52 14.55
CA CYS A 202 -5.34 -8.99 13.21
C CYS A 202 -6.54 -8.08 13.06
N LYS A 203 -6.24 -6.87 12.62
CA LYS A 203 -7.26 -5.87 12.39
C LYS A 203 -7.33 -5.54 10.88
N LEU A 204 -6.55 -6.19 10.01
CA LEU A 204 -6.39 -5.78 8.60
C LEU A 204 -7.73 -5.82 7.86
N GLU A 205 -8.05 -4.75 7.14
CA GLU A 205 -9.31 -4.54 6.43
C GLU A 205 -9.14 -4.67 4.91
N ALA A 206 -7.98 -4.35 4.34
CA ALA A 206 -7.73 -4.53 2.91
C ALA A 206 -6.38 -5.20 2.64
N LEU A 207 -6.40 -6.22 1.78
CA LEU A 207 -5.22 -6.93 1.31
C LEU A 207 -5.21 -6.97 -0.22
N ARG A 208 -4.12 -6.48 -0.82
CA ARG A 208 -3.94 -6.51 -2.28
C ARG A 208 -2.69 -7.30 -2.65
N LEU A 209 -2.88 -8.33 -3.47
CA LEU A 209 -1.89 -9.30 -3.92
C LEU A 209 -1.92 -9.46 -5.45
N THR A 210 -2.16 -8.37 -6.17
CA THR A 210 -2.23 -8.37 -7.64
C THR A 210 -0.90 -8.81 -8.24
N ASN A 211 -0.91 -9.75 -9.19
CA ASN A 211 0.29 -10.22 -9.90
C ASN A 211 1.43 -10.61 -8.94
N CYS A 212 1.12 -11.50 -8.00
CA CYS A 212 2.05 -11.98 -6.97
C CYS A 212 2.57 -13.41 -7.22
N LEU A 213 2.38 -13.92 -8.46
CA LEU A 213 2.69 -15.28 -8.88
C LEU A 213 1.95 -16.34 -8.05
N LEU A 214 0.67 -16.07 -7.75
CA LEU A 214 -0.20 -16.97 -7.00
C LEU A 214 -0.88 -17.97 -7.94
N SER A 215 -1.11 -19.18 -7.43
CA SER A 215 -1.89 -20.23 -8.07
C SER A 215 -3.08 -20.65 -7.19
N GLU A 216 -3.82 -21.70 -7.59
CA GLU A 216 -4.86 -22.32 -6.75
C GLU A 216 -4.39 -22.67 -5.33
N GLY A 217 -3.09 -22.98 -5.15
CA GLY A 217 -2.50 -23.33 -3.85
C GLY A 217 -2.55 -22.19 -2.82
N SER A 218 -2.67 -20.94 -3.26
CA SER A 218 -2.86 -19.78 -2.38
C SER A 218 -4.29 -19.62 -1.86
N CYS A 219 -5.27 -20.24 -2.52
CA CYS A 219 -6.69 -19.99 -2.26
C CYS A 219 -7.23 -20.70 -1.03
N GLU A 220 -6.70 -21.88 -0.66
CA GLU A 220 -7.12 -22.59 0.55
C GLU A 220 -6.80 -21.79 1.84
N PRO A 221 -5.56 -21.29 2.06
CA PRO A 221 -5.26 -20.44 3.21
C PRO A 221 -6.10 -19.15 3.26
N LEU A 222 -6.37 -18.53 2.10
CA LEU A 222 -7.22 -17.33 2.03
C LEU A 222 -8.68 -17.65 2.32
N ALA A 223 -9.21 -18.77 1.84
CA ALA A 223 -10.57 -19.22 2.14
C ALA A 223 -10.76 -19.51 3.63
N SER A 224 -9.76 -20.11 4.29
CA SER A 224 -9.71 -20.29 5.74
C SER A 224 -9.77 -18.94 6.47
N THR A 225 -8.96 -17.97 6.03
CA THR A 225 -8.98 -16.60 6.57
C THR A 225 -10.36 -15.94 6.41
N LEU A 226 -10.98 -16.03 5.23
CA LEU A 226 -12.32 -15.47 4.97
C LEU A 226 -13.42 -16.13 5.80
N SER A 227 -13.23 -17.38 6.20
CA SER A 227 -14.17 -18.14 7.02
C SER A 227 -13.95 -17.97 8.52
N SER A 228 -12.87 -17.30 8.94
CA SER A 228 -12.51 -17.18 10.35
C SER A 228 -13.34 -16.09 11.06
N GLU A 229 -13.81 -16.39 12.27
CA GLU A 229 -14.51 -15.43 13.15
C GLU A 229 -13.64 -14.23 13.56
N THR A 230 -12.32 -14.38 13.49
CA THR A 230 -11.35 -13.34 13.85
C THR A 230 -11.01 -12.42 12.68
N SER A 231 -11.45 -12.74 11.47
CA SER A 231 -11.09 -11.97 10.28
C SER A 231 -11.70 -10.58 10.33
N SER A 232 -10.88 -9.57 10.05
CA SER A 232 -11.31 -8.18 9.86
C SER A 232 -11.38 -7.78 8.39
N LEU A 233 -11.10 -8.71 7.48
CA LEU A 233 -10.84 -8.41 6.07
C LEU A 233 -12.13 -8.04 5.33
N LYS A 234 -12.11 -6.85 4.71
CA LYS A 234 -13.20 -6.22 3.95
C LYS A 234 -12.90 -6.06 2.47
N GLU A 235 -11.63 -6.13 2.05
CA GLU A 235 -11.23 -6.04 0.65
C GLU A 235 -10.11 -7.05 0.36
N LEU A 236 -10.26 -7.78 -0.75
CA LEU A 236 -9.28 -8.76 -1.22
C LEU A 236 -9.11 -8.65 -2.74
N ASP A 237 -7.95 -8.17 -3.17
CA ASP A 237 -7.57 -8.10 -4.59
C ASP A 237 -6.55 -9.20 -4.89
N LEU A 238 -6.94 -10.16 -5.73
CA LEU A 238 -6.08 -11.26 -6.19
C LEU A 238 -5.86 -11.21 -7.71
N SER A 239 -6.15 -10.08 -8.36
CA SER A 239 -6.13 -9.97 -9.81
C SER A 239 -4.78 -10.31 -10.43
N SER A 240 -4.80 -10.71 -11.70
CA SER A 240 -3.61 -11.07 -12.48
C SER A 240 -2.78 -12.19 -11.85
N ASN A 241 -3.43 -13.17 -11.22
CA ASN A 241 -2.80 -14.40 -10.71
C ASN A 241 -3.49 -15.62 -11.33
N ASP A 242 -2.77 -16.73 -11.50
CA ASP A 242 -3.26 -17.94 -12.16
C ASP A 242 -4.07 -18.84 -11.21
N LEU A 243 -5.21 -18.32 -10.71
CA LEU A 243 -6.01 -19.01 -9.69
C LEU A 243 -6.89 -20.13 -10.28
N GLN A 244 -7.33 -19.98 -11.53
CA GLN A 244 -8.22 -20.91 -12.24
C GLN A 244 -9.55 -21.14 -11.51
N ASP A 245 -10.42 -21.98 -12.07
CA ASP A 245 -11.73 -22.28 -11.46
C ASP A 245 -11.62 -23.00 -10.12
N SER A 246 -10.58 -23.81 -9.93
CA SER A 246 -10.29 -24.53 -8.69
C SER A 246 -9.97 -23.57 -7.54
N GLY A 247 -9.12 -22.57 -7.78
CA GLY A 247 -8.86 -21.51 -6.80
C GLY A 247 -10.11 -20.69 -6.49
N VAL A 248 -10.88 -20.33 -7.52
CA VAL A 248 -12.15 -19.60 -7.33
C VAL A 248 -13.17 -20.41 -6.53
N LYS A 249 -13.25 -21.74 -6.72
CA LYS A 249 -14.10 -22.62 -5.90
C LYS A 249 -13.71 -22.58 -4.43
N LEU A 250 -12.41 -22.61 -4.11
CA LEU A 250 -11.92 -22.52 -2.74
C LEU A 250 -12.30 -21.18 -2.11
N ILE A 251 -12.07 -20.06 -2.82
CA ILE A 251 -12.46 -18.73 -2.35
C ILE A 251 -13.98 -18.63 -2.18
N SER A 252 -14.76 -19.19 -3.12
CA SER A 252 -16.21 -19.26 -3.06
C SER A 252 -16.70 -20.02 -1.81
N ALA A 253 -16.04 -21.11 -1.43
CA ALA A 253 -16.34 -21.83 -0.20
C ALA A 253 -16.07 -20.97 1.04
N GLY A 254 -15.00 -20.17 1.03
CA GLY A 254 -14.72 -19.20 2.09
C GLY A 254 -15.78 -18.10 2.20
N LEU A 255 -16.25 -17.59 1.06
CA LEU A 255 -17.31 -16.57 0.99
C LEU A 255 -18.70 -17.10 1.42
N GLN A 256 -18.94 -18.41 1.28
CA GLN A 256 -20.17 -19.06 1.75
C GLN A 256 -20.29 -19.09 3.28
N SER A 257 -19.16 -18.93 3.98
CA SER A 257 -19.13 -18.95 5.44
C SER A 257 -19.97 -17.81 6.02
N PRO A 258 -20.88 -18.06 7.00
CA PRO A 258 -21.62 -17.01 7.66
C PRO A 258 -20.73 -16.09 8.51
N GLN A 259 -19.50 -16.51 8.83
CA GLN A 259 -18.49 -15.72 9.50
C GLN A 259 -17.81 -14.70 8.57
N CYS A 260 -18.04 -14.79 7.25
CA CYS A 260 -17.41 -13.88 6.31
C CYS A 260 -18.02 -12.48 6.42
N ILE A 261 -17.28 -11.53 7.02
CA ILE A 261 -17.73 -10.15 7.31
C ILE A 261 -17.31 -9.10 6.27
N LEU A 262 -16.90 -9.55 5.09
CA LEU A 262 -16.62 -8.67 3.96
C LEU A 262 -17.85 -7.71 3.78
N GLU A 263 -17.73 -6.36 3.89
CA GLU A 263 -18.83 -5.36 3.92
C GLU A 263 -18.68 -4.05 3.05
N THR A 264 -19.83 -3.40 2.73
CA THR A 264 -20.19 -2.33 1.73
C THR A 264 -19.69 -0.87 1.94
N LEU A 265 -19.42 -0.10 0.85
CA LEU A 265 -19.63 1.38 0.81
C LEU A 265 -20.30 1.86 -0.50
N SER A 266 -21.19 2.85 -0.33
CA SER A 266 -22.13 3.43 -1.30
C SER A 266 -21.46 4.30 -2.36
N THR A 267 -22.08 4.35 -3.54
CA THR A 267 -21.74 5.15 -4.73
C THR A 267 -21.47 6.63 -4.44
N SER A 268 -20.28 7.12 -4.79
CA SER A 268 -20.11 8.39 -5.50
C SER A 268 -18.73 8.42 -6.17
N PHE A 269 -18.75 8.33 -7.49
CA PHE A 269 -17.62 8.64 -8.35
C PHE A 269 -17.20 10.10 -8.13
N LEU A 270 -15.89 10.35 -8.25
CA LEU A 270 -15.17 11.63 -8.24
C LEU A 270 -14.58 12.09 -6.89
N ILE A 271 -13.25 12.23 -6.92
CA ILE A 271 -12.37 13.12 -6.13
C ILE A 271 -11.56 12.45 -5.00
N ASP A 272 -10.25 12.44 -5.25
CA ASP A 272 -9.08 12.52 -4.37
C ASP A 272 -8.52 11.31 -3.58
N LEU A 273 -7.20 11.23 -3.74
CA LEU A 273 -6.17 10.36 -3.18
C LEU A 273 -6.10 10.30 -1.64
N CYS A 274 -7.08 10.84 -0.90
CA CYS A 274 -7.00 11.04 0.55
C CYS A 274 -8.08 10.35 1.38
N ARG A 275 -8.93 9.48 0.82
CA ARG A 275 -9.86 8.68 1.64
C ARG A 275 -9.83 7.22 1.24
N MET A 276 -9.40 6.40 2.19
CA MET A 276 -9.61 4.95 2.26
C MET A 276 -11.10 4.63 2.10
N SER A 277 -11.57 4.53 0.86
CA SER A 277 -12.95 4.15 0.54
C SER A 277 -13.05 2.64 0.64
N LEU A 278 -13.44 2.19 1.83
CA LEU A 278 -13.73 0.81 2.24
C LEU A 278 -14.95 0.24 1.49
N VAL A 279 -14.79 -0.05 0.19
CA VAL A 279 -15.78 -0.79 -0.58
C VAL A 279 -15.32 -2.24 -0.68
N LEU A 280 -16.16 -3.19 -0.26
CA LEU A 280 -15.93 -4.59 -0.53
C LEU A 280 -15.83 -4.86 -2.03
N LYS A 281 -14.59 -5.14 -2.43
CA LYS A 281 -14.14 -5.40 -3.78
C LYS A 281 -13.35 -6.70 -3.77
N VAL A 282 -13.90 -7.74 -4.39
CA VAL A 282 -13.14 -8.93 -4.77
C VAL A 282 -12.75 -8.76 -6.23
N VAL A 283 -11.44 -8.64 -6.47
CA VAL A 283 -10.89 -8.50 -7.82
C VAL A 283 -10.25 -9.82 -8.19
N LEU A 284 -10.90 -10.52 -9.13
CA LEU A 284 -10.40 -11.74 -9.75
C LEU A 284 -10.13 -11.51 -11.23
N SER A 285 -9.89 -10.25 -11.61
CA SER A 285 -9.59 -9.88 -12.99
C SER A 285 -8.34 -10.60 -13.48
N GLY A 286 -8.39 -11.24 -14.66
CA GLY A 286 -7.23 -11.92 -15.23
C GLY A 286 -6.78 -13.16 -14.45
N CYS A 287 -7.73 -13.93 -13.90
CA CYS A 287 -7.46 -15.11 -13.08
C CYS A 287 -7.73 -16.46 -13.77
N LEU A 288 -7.91 -16.46 -15.09
CA LEU A 288 -8.28 -17.63 -15.90
C LEU A 288 -9.59 -18.30 -15.46
N VAL A 289 -10.54 -17.50 -14.97
CA VAL A 289 -11.86 -17.98 -14.51
C VAL A 289 -12.75 -18.29 -15.71
N THR A 290 -13.39 -19.46 -15.71
CA THR A 290 -14.36 -19.88 -16.73
C THR A 290 -15.80 -19.83 -16.20
N GLU A 291 -16.75 -20.37 -16.98
CA GLU A 291 -18.14 -20.57 -16.56
C GLU A 291 -18.26 -21.39 -15.27
N GLU A 292 -17.37 -22.35 -15.04
CA GLU A 292 -17.42 -23.21 -13.86
C GLU A 292 -17.07 -22.44 -12.57
N GLY A 293 -16.03 -21.63 -12.60
CA GLY A 293 -15.68 -20.73 -11.50
C GLY A 293 -16.76 -19.68 -11.27
N CYS A 294 -17.34 -19.12 -12.34
CA CYS A 294 -18.46 -18.18 -12.24
C CYS A 294 -19.70 -18.81 -11.60
N SER A 295 -20.00 -20.07 -11.92
CA SER A 295 -21.10 -20.82 -11.31
C SER A 295 -20.88 -21.03 -9.81
N SER A 296 -19.63 -21.27 -9.42
CA SER A 296 -19.23 -21.45 -8.02
C SER A 296 -19.38 -20.14 -7.22
N LEU A 297 -18.94 -19.01 -7.81
CA LEU A 297 -19.16 -17.68 -7.25
C LEU A 297 -20.66 -17.36 -7.15
N ALA A 298 -21.43 -17.57 -8.21
CA ALA A 298 -22.87 -17.29 -8.22
C ALA A 298 -23.61 -18.12 -7.16
N SER A 299 -23.21 -19.38 -6.95
CA SER A 299 -23.73 -20.24 -5.88
C SER A 299 -23.39 -19.67 -4.51
N ALA A 300 -22.13 -19.27 -4.28
CA ALA A 300 -21.70 -18.65 -3.03
C ALA A 300 -22.52 -17.40 -2.69
N LEU A 301 -22.70 -16.51 -3.67
CA LEU A 301 -23.49 -15.28 -3.55
C LEU A 301 -24.97 -15.52 -3.32
N SER A 302 -25.51 -16.66 -3.76
CA SER A 302 -26.92 -17.02 -3.52
C SER A 302 -27.16 -17.61 -2.13
N PHE A 303 -26.18 -18.34 -1.58
CA PHE A 303 -26.29 -19.05 -0.31
C PHE A 303 -26.03 -18.15 0.89
N ASN A 304 -24.95 -17.38 0.80
CA ASN A 304 -24.72 -16.24 1.65
C ASN A 304 -24.84 -15.04 0.72
N PRO A 305 -25.96 -14.27 0.72
CA PRO A 305 -26.04 -12.99 0.04
C PRO A 305 -25.09 -12.05 0.77
N SER A 306 -23.80 -12.30 0.55
CA SER A 306 -22.68 -11.63 1.15
C SER A 306 -22.88 -10.15 0.92
N HIS A 307 -22.34 -9.32 1.80
CA HIS A 307 -22.37 -7.88 1.56
C HIS A 307 -21.51 -7.47 0.35
N LEU A 308 -21.07 -8.40 -0.52
CA LEU A 308 -20.36 -8.18 -1.78
C LEU A 308 -21.14 -7.19 -2.63
N ARG A 309 -20.50 -6.06 -2.88
CA ARG A 309 -21.05 -4.96 -3.69
C ARG A 309 -20.37 -4.90 -5.03
N GLU A 310 -19.07 -5.14 -5.05
CA GLU A 310 -18.24 -5.08 -6.24
C GLU A 310 -17.54 -6.40 -6.49
N LEU A 311 -17.83 -7.00 -7.64
CA LEU A 311 -17.11 -8.15 -8.17
C LEU A 311 -16.51 -7.75 -9.52
N ASP A 312 -15.19 -7.81 -9.61
CA ASP A 312 -14.47 -7.59 -10.86
C ASP A 312 -13.89 -8.91 -11.38
N LEU A 313 -14.49 -9.38 -12.47
CA LEU A 313 -14.11 -10.55 -13.25
C LEU A 313 -13.65 -10.16 -14.66
N SER A 314 -13.27 -8.90 -14.89
CA SER A 314 -12.72 -8.47 -16.18
C SER A 314 -11.52 -9.32 -16.60
N TYR A 315 -11.28 -9.43 -17.91
CA TYR A 315 -10.17 -10.24 -18.45
C TYR A 315 -10.22 -11.73 -18.03
N ASN A 316 -11.41 -12.30 -17.86
CA ASN A 316 -11.66 -13.75 -17.70
C ASN A 316 -12.52 -14.31 -18.85
N HIS A 317 -12.93 -15.57 -18.74
CA HIS A 317 -13.75 -16.29 -19.73
C HIS A 317 -15.09 -16.79 -19.13
N PRO A 318 -15.94 -15.90 -18.57
CA PRO A 318 -17.12 -16.31 -17.82
C PRO A 318 -18.17 -17.09 -18.63
N GLY A 319 -18.17 -16.98 -19.96
CA GLY A 319 -19.17 -17.57 -20.84
C GLY A 319 -20.57 -16.98 -20.65
N ASP A 320 -21.47 -17.19 -21.62
CA ASP A 320 -22.82 -16.62 -21.58
C ASP A 320 -23.62 -17.10 -20.36
N SER A 321 -23.44 -18.38 -19.99
CA SER A 321 -24.14 -18.99 -18.86
C SER A 321 -23.56 -18.52 -17.52
N GLY A 322 -22.24 -18.38 -17.37
CA GLY A 322 -21.63 -17.81 -16.16
C GLY A 322 -22.01 -16.34 -15.96
N VAL A 323 -22.04 -15.54 -17.04
CA VAL A 323 -22.56 -14.16 -17.02
C VAL A 323 -24.03 -14.13 -16.59
N LYS A 324 -24.86 -15.01 -17.14
CA LYS A 324 -26.29 -15.09 -16.79
C LYS A 324 -26.48 -15.45 -15.31
N LEU A 325 -25.76 -16.45 -14.81
CA LEU A 325 -25.81 -16.86 -13.40
C LEU A 325 -25.39 -15.70 -12.49
N LEU A 326 -24.24 -15.08 -12.76
CA LEU A 326 -23.75 -13.95 -11.99
C LEU A 326 -24.63 -12.71 -12.10
N SER A 327 -25.35 -12.49 -13.20
CA SER A 327 -26.29 -11.37 -13.33
C SER A 327 -27.60 -11.64 -12.58
N CYS A 328 -28.05 -12.90 -12.55
CA CYS A 328 -29.26 -13.31 -11.85
C CYS A 328 -29.09 -13.42 -10.33
N SER A 329 -27.87 -13.63 -9.83
CA SER A 329 -27.59 -13.90 -8.41
C SER A 329 -27.43 -12.66 -7.51
N THR A 330 -27.93 -11.46 -7.84
CA THR A 330 -27.32 -10.23 -7.30
C THR A 330 -28.17 -9.31 -6.41
N SER A 331 -27.59 -9.02 -5.24
CA SER A 331 -27.63 -7.73 -4.53
C SER A 331 -26.37 -6.87 -4.79
N LEU A 332 -25.55 -7.24 -5.79
CA LEU A 332 -24.33 -6.53 -6.19
C LEU A 332 -24.68 -5.11 -6.68
N CYS A 333 -23.87 -4.12 -6.28
CA CYS A 333 -24.00 -2.74 -6.79
C CYS A 333 -23.19 -2.52 -8.07
N SER A 334 -22.13 -3.30 -8.29
CA SER A 334 -21.25 -3.24 -9.44
C SER A 334 -20.77 -4.64 -9.80
N LEU A 335 -20.96 -5.03 -11.05
CA LEU A 335 -20.42 -6.27 -11.62
C LEU A 335 -19.64 -5.89 -12.88
N GLN A 336 -18.33 -6.08 -12.84
CA GLN A 336 -17.45 -5.86 -13.99
C GLN A 336 -17.11 -7.20 -14.63
N LEU A 337 -17.58 -7.39 -15.86
CA LEU A 337 -17.35 -8.59 -16.69
C LEU A 337 -16.55 -8.25 -17.95
N GLY A 338 -15.85 -7.10 -17.97
CA GLY A 338 -15.28 -6.46 -19.16
C GLY A 338 -14.63 -7.43 -20.15
N SER A 339 -14.87 -7.17 -21.45
CA SER A 339 -14.44 -8.01 -22.57
C SER A 339 -12.92 -8.21 -22.58
N GLY A 340 -12.48 -9.47 -22.42
CA GLY A 340 -11.21 -9.88 -22.99
C GLY A 340 -11.18 -9.48 -24.46
N ALA A 341 -10.06 -8.93 -24.91
CA ALA A 341 -9.87 -8.45 -26.27
C ALA A 341 -10.48 -9.41 -27.31
N GLY A 342 -11.30 -8.87 -28.20
CA GLY A 342 -11.83 -9.64 -29.32
C GLY A 342 -10.73 -10.09 -30.29
N GLY A 343 -11.01 -11.19 -30.98
CA GLY A 343 -10.25 -11.66 -32.15
C GLY A 343 -9.37 -12.86 -31.88
#